data_AF-A0A6J1WD80-F1
#
_entry.id   AF-A0A6J1WD80-F1
#
_cell.length_a   1.000
_cell.length_b   1.000
_cell.length_c   1.000
_cell.angle_alpha   90.00
_cell.angle_beta   90.00
_cell.angle_gamma   90.00
#
_symmetry.space_group_name_H-M   'P 1'
#
loop_
_entity.id
_entity.type
_entity.pdbx_description
1 polymer ?
#
loop_
_entity_poly.entity_id
_entity_poly.type
_entity_poly.pdbx_seq_one_letter_code
_entity_poly.pdbx_strand_id
1 'polypeptide(L)'
;MLDRFVVVYLTDILIYSRSRDSHLQHIRLVLQCLREHQLYAKLEKCLFFHTSIEFLGHIICPEGITMDPRKVEALCSWEPPRRMKDFQCLLGFANYYLTFILGFAKLTGPITQLLRKKVPFQWGPLQQQAFEALKKAFIEEPVLRHPDPHRPFVVDASNVLL
;
A
#
# COMPACT_ATOMS: atom_id res chain seq x y z
N MET A 1 11.15 -20.62 -6.67
CA MET A 1 11.72 -19.54 -5.84
C MET A 1 10.69 -18.45 -5.66
N LEU A 2 10.16 -17.93 -6.77
CA LEU A 2 9.00 -17.05 -6.81
C LEU A 2 7.81 -17.67 -6.07
N ASP A 3 7.06 -16.82 -5.39
CA ASP A 3 5.83 -17.12 -4.63
C ASP A 3 5.99 -18.17 -3.52
N ARG A 4 7.25 -18.49 -3.17
CA ARG A 4 7.60 -19.36 -2.03
C ARG A 4 8.39 -18.63 -0.96
N PHE A 5 9.39 -17.84 -1.38
CA PHE A 5 10.23 -17.03 -0.50
C PHE A 5 10.76 -15.76 -1.19
N VAL A 6 10.32 -15.49 -2.42
CA VAL A 6 10.69 -14.32 -3.21
C VAL A 6 9.47 -13.71 -3.86
N VAL A 7 9.34 -12.39 -3.76
CA VAL A 7 8.44 -11.57 -4.57
C VAL A 7 9.29 -10.64 -5.43
N VAL A 8 8.97 -10.53 -6.71
CA VAL A 8 9.65 -9.62 -7.64
C VAL A 8 8.63 -8.66 -8.25
N TYR A 9 8.94 -7.38 -8.23
CA TYR A 9 8.17 -6.36 -8.94
C TYR A 9 9.12 -5.41 -9.65
N LEU A 10 9.15 -5.48 -10.99
CA LEU A 10 10.09 -4.73 -11.83
C LEU A 10 11.55 -4.94 -11.38
N THR A 11 12.13 -3.95 -10.72
CA THR A 11 13.51 -3.95 -10.23
C THR A 11 13.64 -4.38 -8.77
N ASP A 12 12.53 -4.45 -8.04
CA ASP A 12 12.53 -4.69 -6.60
C ASP A 12 12.33 -6.17 -6.30
N ILE A 13 13.21 -6.73 -5.47
CA ILE A 13 13.20 -8.13 -5.07
C ILE A 13 13.08 -8.19 -3.55
N LEU A 14 11.96 -8.73 -3.08
CA LEU A 14 11.74 -9.02 -1.66
C LEU A 14 12.02 -10.50 -1.40
N ILE A 15 12.86 -10.78 -0.40
CA ILE A 15 13.16 -12.13 0.06
C ILE A 15 12.64 -12.26 1.48
N TYR A 16 11.81 -13.26 1.76
CA TYR A 16 11.23 -13.50 3.08
C TYR A 16 11.45 -14.94 3.54
N SER A 17 11.59 -15.17 4.84
CA SER A 17 11.98 -16.48 5.38
C SER A 17 11.56 -16.62 6.84
N ARG A 18 11.38 -17.85 7.31
CA ARG A 18 10.94 -18.13 8.70
C ARG A 18 12.08 -18.09 9.72
N SER A 19 13.32 -18.32 9.29
CA SER A 19 14.49 -18.37 10.16
C SER A 19 15.70 -17.70 9.50
N ARG A 20 16.69 -17.30 10.30
CA ARG A 20 17.92 -16.69 9.80
C ARG A 20 18.70 -17.63 8.87
N ASP A 21 18.78 -18.92 9.21
CA ASP A 21 19.50 -19.90 8.39
C ASP A 21 18.85 -20.12 7.03
N SER A 22 17.52 -20.29 7.01
CA SER A 22 16.78 -20.37 5.74
C SER A 22 16.90 -19.07 4.94
N HIS A 23 16.89 -17.91 5.61
CA HIS A 23 17.06 -16.62 4.95
C HIS A 23 18.42 -16.49 4.24
N LEU A 24 19.50 -16.91 4.89
CA LEU A 24 20.83 -16.90 4.30
C LEU A 24 20.91 -17.81 3.06
N GLN A 25 20.28 -18.99 3.12
CA GLN A 25 20.18 -19.89 1.97
C GLN A 25 19.38 -19.26 0.82
N HIS A 26 18.23 -18.66 1.11
CA HIS A 26 17.40 -17.98 0.13
C HIS A 26 18.11 -16.80 -0.54
N ILE A 27 18.81 -15.95 0.23
CA ILE A 27 19.64 -14.86 -0.32
C ILE A 27 20.67 -15.42 -1.30
N ARG A 28 21.39 -16.49 -0.93
CA ARG A 28 22.40 -17.10 -1.81
C ARG A 28 21.80 -17.58 -3.12
N LEU A 29 20.64 -18.25 -3.08
CA LEU A 29 19.94 -18.71 -4.27
C LEU A 29 19.54 -17.55 -5.20
N VAL A 30 19.01 -16.46 -4.63
CA VAL A 30 18.64 -15.27 -5.41
C VAL A 30 19.86 -14.63 -6.05
N LEU A 31 20.93 -14.38 -5.28
CA LEU A 31 22.15 -13.75 -5.79
C LEU A 31 22.87 -14.63 -6.82
N GLN A 32 22.79 -15.96 -6.68
CA GLN A 32 23.30 -16.89 -7.69
C GLN A 32 22.50 -16.76 -8.99
N CYS A 33 21.17 -16.79 -8.92
CA CYS A 33 20.30 -16.62 -10.08
C CYS A 33 20.56 -15.30 -10.81
N LEU A 34 20.67 -14.18 -10.07
CA LEU A 34 21.00 -12.87 -10.65
C LEU A 34 22.33 -12.91 -11.41
N ARG A 35 23.36 -13.54 -10.83
CA ARG A 35 24.67 -13.67 -11.45
C ARG A 35 24.66 -14.52 -12.72
N GLU A 36 23.95 -15.65 -12.70
CA GLU A 36 23.79 -16.54 -13.86
C GLU A 36 23.15 -15.81 -15.05
N HIS A 37 22.24 -14.88 -14.77
CA HIS A 37 21.53 -14.08 -15.78
C HIS A 37 22.16 -12.70 -16.01
N GLN A 38 23.35 -12.42 -15.45
CA GLN A 38 24.07 -11.14 -15.60
C GLN A 38 23.24 -9.91 -15.15
N LEU A 39 22.41 -10.09 -14.12
CA LEU A 39 21.68 -9.02 -13.44
C LEU A 39 22.43 -8.59 -12.19
N TYR A 40 22.50 -7.28 -11.94
CA TYR A 40 23.29 -6.71 -10.86
C TYR A 40 22.42 -5.88 -9.92
N ALA A 41 22.43 -6.23 -8.64
CA ALA A 41 21.83 -5.43 -7.59
C ALA A 41 22.82 -4.38 -7.08
N LYS A 42 22.35 -3.16 -6.83
CA LYS A 42 23.18 -2.09 -6.25
C LYS A 42 23.27 -2.30 -4.74
N LEU A 43 24.44 -2.69 -4.24
CA LEU A 43 24.63 -3.06 -2.84
C LEU A 43 24.16 -1.99 -1.84
N GLU A 44 24.39 -0.70 -2.15
CA GLU A 44 23.97 0.42 -1.29
C GLU A 44 22.44 0.53 -1.10
N LYS A 45 21.65 -0.08 -2.00
CA LYS A 45 20.19 -0.12 -1.93
C LYS A 45 19.65 -1.43 -1.37
N CYS A 46 20.52 -2.43 -1.17
CA CYS A 46 20.11 -3.72 -0.65
C CYS A 46 20.00 -3.67 0.88
N LEU A 47 18.89 -4.17 1.39
CA LEU A 47 18.64 -4.31 2.83
C LEU A 47 18.59 -5.81 3.15
N PHE A 48 19.41 -6.25 4.10
CA PHE A 48 19.50 -7.65 4.50
C PHE A 48 19.17 -7.83 5.98
N PHE A 49 18.54 -8.96 6.35
CA PHE A 49 18.27 -9.35 7.74
C PHE A 49 17.42 -8.34 8.54
N HIS A 50 16.50 -7.63 7.88
CA HIS A 50 15.53 -6.77 8.56
C HIS A 50 14.24 -7.52 8.84
N THR A 51 13.62 -7.25 9.99
CA THR A 51 12.29 -7.77 10.34
C THR A 51 11.17 -6.92 9.77
N SER A 52 11.44 -5.63 9.54
CA SER A 52 10.51 -4.67 8.92
C SER A 52 11.23 -3.93 7.79
N ILE A 53 10.60 -3.84 6.62
CA ILE A 53 11.19 -3.23 5.43
C ILE A 53 10.16 -2.49 4.58
N GLU A 54 10.57 -1.39 3.95
CA GLU A 54 9.79 -0.74 2.90
C GLU A 54 9.88 -1.56 1.61
N PHE A 55 8.73 -1.92 1.04
CA PHE A 55 8.63 -2.55 -0.26
C PHE A 55 7.41 -2.01 -1.01
N LEU A 56 7.63 -1.45 -2.20
CA LEU A 56 6.58 -0.83 -3.01
C LEU A 56 5.75 0.16 -2.19
N GLY A 57 6.38 1.03 -1.40
CA GLY A 57 5.66 2.03 -0.61
C GLY A 57 4.77 1.49 0.51
N HIS A 58 4.90 0.21 0.89
CA HIS A 58 4.31 -0.38 2.07
C HIS A 58 5.41 -0.77 3.05
N ILE A 59 5.08 -0.89 4.32
CA ILE A 59 5.96 -1.52 5.31
C ILE A 59 5.52 -2.96 5.51
N ILE A 60 6.43 -3.90 5.33
CA ILE A 60 6.18 -5.33 5.50
C ILE A 60 6.90 -5.79 6.77
N CYS A 61 6.16 -6.38 7.70
CA CYS A 61 6.66 -6.89 8.97
C CYS A 61 6.03 -8.27 9.29
N PRO A 62 6.43 -8.96 10.37
CA PRO A 62 5.87 -10.26 10.72
C PRO A 62 4.36 -10.23 11.01
N GLU A 63 3.84 -9.10 11.52
CA GLU A 63 2.44 -8.92 11.88
C GLU A 63 1.54 -8.72 10.65
N GLY A 64 2.10 -8.22 9.55
CA GLY A 64 1.34 -7.90 8.35
C GLY A 64 2.03 -6.89 7.45
N ILE A 65 1.19 -6.17 6.72
CA ILE A 65 1.55 -5.07 5.83
C ILE A 65 0.87 -3.82 6.35
N THR A 66 1.60 -2.71 6.41
CA THR A 66 1.07 -1.39 6.74
C THR A 66 1.39 -0.38 5.65
N MET A 67 0.74 0.77 5.71
CA MET A 67 1.12 1.92 4.88
C MET A 67 2.46 2.48 5.35
N ASP A 68 3.20 3.15 4.46
CA ASP A 68 4.40 3.90 4.85
C ASP A 68 3.99 5.13 5.67
N PRO A 69 4.42 5.26 6.95
CA PRO A 69 4.05 6.38 7.81
C PRO A 69 4.39 7.74 7.19
N ARG A 70 5.48 7.84 6.41
CA ARG A 70 5.87 9.10 5.73
C ARG A 70 4.84 9.50 4.68
N LYS A 71 4.26 8.52 4.00
CA LYS A 71 3.21 8.75 3.00
C LYS A 71 1.88 9.09 3.67
N VAL A 72 1.56 8.45 4.80
CA VAL A 72 0.40 8.79 5.62
C VAL A 72 0.50 10.21 6.17
N GLU A 73 1.67 10.59 6.70
CA GLU A 73 1.95 11.95 7.18
C GLU A 73 1.82 12.99 6.06
N ALA A 74 2.37 12.70 4.87
CA ALA A 74 2.22 13.58 3.71
C ALA A 74 0.74 13.81 3.34
N LEU A 75 -0.10 12.75 3.35
CA LEU A 75 -1.54 12.89 3.15
C LEU A 75 -2.20 13.72 4.27
N CYS A 76 -1.81 13.51 5.52
CA CYS A 76 -2.35 14.25 6.66
C CYS A 76 -2.00 15.75 6.60
N SER A 77 -0.89 16.10 5.97
CA SER A 77 -0.49 17.49 5.74
C SER A 77 -1.20 18.16 4.56
N TRP A 78 -1.93 17.41 3.72
CA TRP A 78 -2.58 17.99 2.54
C TRP A 78 -3.70 18.97 2.89
N GLU A 79 -3.67 20.12 2.22
CA GLU A 79 -4.77 21.08 2.20
C GLU A 79 -5.92 20.59 1.30
N PRO A 80 -7.15 21.05 1.55
CA PRO A 80 -8.26 20.84 0.63
C PRO A 80 -7.93 21.30 -0.80
N PRO A 81 -8.13 20.44 -1.82
CA PRO A 81 -7.75 20.76 -3.18
C PRO A 81 -8.62 21.90 -3.74
N ARG A 82 -7.95 22.91 -4.30
CA ARG A 82 -8.61 24.08 -4.91
C ARG A 82 -8.85 23.92 -6.41
N ARG A 83 -8.19 22.95 -7.04
CA ARG A 83 -8.28 22.68 -8.48
C ARG A 83 -8.49 21.20 -8.74
N MET A 84 -9.13 20.88 -9.86
CA MET A 84 -9.39 19.51 -10.30
C MET A 84 -8.11 18.66 -10.39
N LYS A 85 -6.98 19.26 -10.79
CA LYS A 85 -5.70 18.53 -10.88
C LYS A 85 -5.19 18.08 -9.51
N ASP A 86 -5.21 18.99 -8.53
CA ASP A 86 -4.76 18.71 -7.16
C ASP A 86 -5.66 17.63 -6.53
N PHE A 87 -6.96 17.71 -6.83
CA PHE A 87 -7.97 16.74 -6.44
C PHE A 87 -7.75 15.34 -7.05
N GLN A 88 -7.44 15.26 -8.35
CA GLN A 88 -7.13 13.99 -9.01
C GLN A 88 -5.84 13.36 -8.47
N CYS A 89 -4.82 14.17 -8.16
CA CYS A 89 -3.61 13.69 -7.48
C CYS A 89 -3.95 13.08 -6.11
N LEU A 90 -4.81 13.74 -5.35
CA LEU A 90 -5.25 13.26 -4.04
C LEU A 90 -5.96 11.92 -4.11
N LEU A 91 -6.92 11.80 -5.03
CA LEU A 91 -7.63 10.55 -5.24
C LEU A 91 -6.73 9.43 -5.78
N GLY A 92 -5.80 9.75 -6.69
CA GLY A 92 -4.82 8.79 -7.20
C GLY A 92 -3.97 8.21 -6.07
N PHE A 93 -3.50 9.07 -5.17
CA PHE A 93 -2.77 8.64 -3.98
C PHE A 93 -3.66 7.84 -3.02
N ALA A 94 -4.86 8.32 -2.72
CA ALA A 94 -5.77 7.65 -1.80
C ALA A 94 -6.14 6.24 -2.29
N ASN A 95 -6.35 6.08 -3.60
CA ASN A 95 -6.62 4.80 -4.24
C ASN A 95 -5.45 3.81 -4.12
N TYR A 96 -4.21 4.28 -4.02
CA TYR A 96 -3.04 3.41 -3.80
C TYR A 96 -3.17 2.60 -2.50
N TYR A 97 -3.87 3.16 -1.51
CA TYR A 97 -4.04 2.60 -0.18
C TYR A 97 -5.48 2.21 0.15
N LEU A 98 -6.38 2.18 -0.84
CA LEU A 98 -7.80 1.89 -0.60
C LEU A 98 -8.03 0.56 0.12
N THR A 99 -7.14 -0.43 -0.07
CA THR A 99 -7.26 -1.75 0.57
C THR A 99 -7.09 -1.70 2.08
N PHE A 100 -6.50 -0.64 2.62
CA PHE A 100 -6.34 -0.42 4.06
C PHE A 100 -7.55 0.31 4.65
N ILE A 101 -8.48 0.83 3.85
CA ILE A 101 -9.56 1.68 4.36
C ILE A 101 -10.89 0.96 4.16
N LEU A 102 -11.50 0.56 5.28
CA LEU A 102 -12.82 -0.07 5.26
C LEU A 102 -13.88 0.93 4.80
N GLY A 103 -14.63 0.59 3.75
CA GLY A 103 -15.70 1.42 3.20
C GLY A 103 -15.18 2.67 2.47
N PHE A 104 -14.01 2.59 1.84
CA PHE A 104 -13.37 3.69 1.12
C PHE A 104 -14.29 4.28 0.05
N ALA A 105 -15.01 3.46 -0.74
CA ALA A 105 -15.93 3.98 -1.75
C ALA A 105 -17.08 4.81 -1.14
N LYS A 106 -17.62 4.39 0.00
CA LYS A 106 -18.65 5.15 0.71
C LYS A 106 -18.10 6.47 1.21
N LEU A 107 -16.91 6.43 1.81
CA LEU A 107 -16.24 7.59 2.38
C LEU A 107 -15.88 8.62 1.30
N THR A 108 -15.35 8.16 0.17
CA THR A 108 -14.95 9.01 -0.95
C THR A 108 -16.08 9.31 -1.93
N GLY A 109 -17.30 8.82 -1.71
CA GLY A 109 -18.46 9.08 -2.57
C GLY A 109 -18.71 10.57 -2.86
N PRO A 110 -18.77 11.45 -1.85
CA PRO A 110 -18.95 12.89 -2.06
C PRO A 110 -17.79 13.55 -2.85
N ILE A 111 -16.59 13.00 -2.71
CA ILE A 111 -15.36 13.44 -3.37
C ILE A 111 -15.45 12.99 -4.84
N THR A 112 -15.52 11.69 -5.11
CA THR A 112 -15.55 11.09 -6.45
C THR A 112 -16.71 11.59 -7.34
N GLN A 113 -17.82 12.06 -6.78
CA GLN A 113 -18.87 12.75 -7.55
C GLN A 113 -18.37 13.97 -8.34
N LEU A 114 -17.36 14.67 -7.83
CA LEU A 114 -16.72 15.81 -8.52
C LEU A 114 -15.95 15.39 -9.78
N LEU A 115 -15.61 14.10 -9.95
CA LEU A 115 -14.97 13.60 -11.17
C LEU A 115 -15.95 13.43 -12.35
N ARG A 116 -17.27 13.47 -12.10
CA ARG A 116 -18.27 13.20 -13.13
C ARG A 116 -18.26 14.30 -14.19
N LYS A 117 -18.34 13.88 -15.46
CA LYS A 117 -18.50 14.80 -16.59
C LYS A 117 -19.75 15.67 -16.35
N LYS A 118 -19.63 16.97 -16.62
CA LYS A 118 -20.68 18.00 -16.45
C LYS A 118 -21.01 18.40 -15.00
N VAL A 119 -20.26 17.92 -14.00
CA VAL A 119 -20.34 18.46 -12.63
C VAL A 119 -19.30 19.56 -12.48
N PRO A 120 -19.67 20.80 -12.08
CA PRO A 120 -18.70 21.84 -11.79
C PRO A 120 -17.88 21.43 -10.56
N PHE A 121 -16.57 21.70 -10.58
CA PHE A 121 -15.72 21.48 -9.41
C PHE A 121 -16.11 22.48 -8.32
N GLN A 122 -16.82 22.01 -7.29
CA GLN A 122 -17.22 22.79 -6.13
C GLN A 122 -16.87 22.03 -4.87
N TRP A 123 -15.92 22.57 -4.11
CA TRP A 123 -15.52 22.00 -2.84
C TRP A 123 -16.42 22.53 -1.73
N GLY A 124 -17.48 21.78 -1.41
CA GLY A 124 -18.46 22.14 -0.39
C GLY A 124 -18.24 21.45 0.96
N PRO A 125 -19.14 21.68 1.93
CA PRO A 125 -19.07 21.06 3.25
C PRO A 125 -19.05 19.52 3.22
N LEU A 126 -19.79 18.90 2.30
CA LEU A 126 -19.82 17.43 2.16
C LEU A 126 -18.48 16.87 1.70
N GLN A 127 -17.81 17.56 0.76
CA GLN A 127 -16.48 17.17 0.29
C GLN A 127 -15.44 17.38 1.38
N GLN A 128 -15.51 18.49 2.11
CA GLN A 128 -14.62 18.74 3.25
C GLN A 128 -14.78 17.66 4.32
N GLN A 129 -16.03 17.32 4.69
CA GLN A 129 -16.30 16.29 5.67
C GLN A 129 -15.77 14.92 5.22
N ALA A 130 -15.99 14.55 3.96
CA ALA A 130 -15.46 13.32 3.39
C ALA A 130 -13.91 13.32 3.37
N PHE A 131 -13.29 14.47 3.10
CA PHE A 131 -11.84 14.59 3.08
C PHE A 131 -11.22 14.44 4.47
N GLU A 132 -11.80 15.09 5.49
CA GLU A 132 -11.34 14.91 6.87
C GLU A 132 -11.57 13.49 7.37
N ALA A 133 -12.70 12.87 7.01
CA ALA A 133 -12.95 11.47 7.31
C ALA A 133 -11.91 10.55 6.65
N LEU A 134 -11.48 10.87 5.43
CA LEU A 134 -10.46 10.12 4.70
C LEU A 134 -9.14 10.21 5.44
N LYS A 135 -8.69 11.42 5.78
CA LYS A 135 -7.46 11.65 6.56
C LYS A 135 -7.49 10.89 7.87
N LYS A 136 -8.62 10.91 8.58
CA LYS A 136 -8.80 10.15 9.82
C LYS A 136 -8.67 8.64 9.61
N ALA A 137 -9.31 8.09 8.57
CA ALA A 137 -9.20 6.66 8.25
C ALA A 137 -7.76 6.24 7.90
N PHE A 138 -6.99 7.14 7.27
CA PHE A 138 -5.57 6.93 7.03
C PHE A 138 -4.73 6.93 8.31
N ILE A 139 -5.11 7.69 9.35
CA ILE A 139 -4.41 7.74 10.65
C ILE A 139 -4.76 6.53 11.53
N GLU A 140 -5.99 6.04 11.46
CA GLU A 140 -6.44 4.89 12.25
C GLU A 140 -5.81 3.56 11.79
N GLU A 141 -5.06 3.57 10.68
CA GLU A 141 -4.16 2.53 10.15
C GLU A 141 -4.47 1.08 10.59
N PRO A 142 -5.33 0.33 9.88
CA PRO A 142 -5.41 -1.10 10.13
C PRO A 142 -4.21 -1.81 9.49
N VAL A 143 -3.57 -2.67 10.27
CA VAL A 143 -2.56 -3.62 9.77
C VAL A 143 -3.28 -4.70 8.95
N LEU A 144 -2.94 -4.80 7.66
CA LEU A 144 -3.40 -5.92 6.84
C LEU A 144 -2.56 -7.15 7.18
N ARG A 145 -3.18 -8.12 7.84
CA ARG A 145 -2.49 -9.36 8.23
C ARG A 145 -2.15 -10.20 7.01
N HIS A 146 -1.05 -10.94 7.10
CA HIS A 146 -0.70 -11.94 6.10
C HIS A 146 -1.80 -13.00 5.99
N PRO A 147 -2.19 -13.42 4.78
CA PRO A 147 -3.19 -14.45 4.60
C PRO A 147 -2.71 -15.77 5.21
N ASP A 148 -3.56 -16.39 6.03
CA ASP A 148 -3.31 -17.72 6.60
C ASP A 148 -3.99 -18.77 5.70
N PRO A 149 -3.25 -19.54 4.88
CA PRO A 149 -3.84 -20.52 3.98
C PRO A 149 -4.52 -21.69 4.70
N HIS A 150 -4.34 -21.83 6.01
CA HIS A 150 -4.97 -22.86 6.82
C HIS A 150 -6.31 -22.43 7.43
N ARG A 151 -6.74 -21.19 7.22
CA ARG A 151 -8.03 -20.67 7.68
C ARG A 151 -8.98 -20.44 6.49
N PRO A 152 -10.30 -20.59 6.69
CA PRO A 152 -11.25 -20.23 5.65
C PRO A 152 -11.22 -18.72 5.41
N PHE A 153 -11.27 -18.33 4.14
CA PHE A 153 -11.47 -16.95 3.74
C PHE A 153 -12.97 -16.65 3.70
N VAL A 154 -13.37 -15.52 4.27
CA VAL A 154 -14.77 -15.04 4.24
C VAL A 154 -14.80 -13.73 3.45
N VAL A 155 -15.63 -13.69 2.42
CA VAL A 155 -15.91 -12.48 1.66
C VAL A 155 -17.32 -12.05 2.02
N ASP A 156 -17.46 -10.84 2.55
CA ASP A 156 -18.76 -10.22 2.80
C ASP A 156 -19.05 -9.19 1.71
N ALA A 157 -20.28 -9.21 1.20
CA ALA A 157 -20.81 -8.27 0.22
C ALA A 157 -22.00 -7.50 0.80
N SER A 158 -22.01 -7.27 2.11
CA SER A 158 -22.85 -6.24 2.72
C SER A 158 -22.56 -4.90 2.01
N ASN A 159 -23.57 -4.02 1.90
CA ASN A 159 -23.51 -2.74 1.15
C ASN A 159 -22.44 -1.72 1.65
N VAL A 160 -21.47 -2.16 2.42
CA VAL A 160 -20.20 -1.51 2.71
C VAL A 160 -19.27 -1.75 1.52
N LEU A 161 -19.55 -1.08 0.40
CA LEU A 161 -18.68 -1.09 -0.77
C LEU A 161 -17.26 -0.69 -0.33
N LEU A 162 -16.31 -1.61 -0.53
CA LEU A 162 -14.86 -1.37 -0.49
C LEU A 162 -14.54 -0.03 -1.13
#